data_AF-A0A811NEE1-F1
#
_entry.id   AF-A0A811NEE1-F1
#
_cell.length_a   1.000
_cell.length_b   1.000
_cell.length_c   1.000
_cell.angle_alpha   90.00
_cell.angle_beta   90.00
_cell.angle_gamma   90.00
#
_symmetry.space_group_name_H-M   'P 1'
#
loop_
_entity.id
_entity.type
_entity.pdbx_description
1 polymer ?
#
loop_
_entity_poly.entity_id
_entity_poly.type
_entity_poly.pdbx_seq_one_letter_code
_entity_poly.pdbx_strand_id
1 'polypeptide(L)'
;MPDGVPFLWSHRKIKDFHRNEIMSMEAAGIRKHVIRDVLQCRYGGYDKVGIVTKDIYNYCSKNKRSRIAEGDARTILGLMLKRKNSDPDFYFDYKVDDDNLPHQTDGTFCGLFVLKYMELWDGTRLVRDFTQDVVHIFRMSMIADIIFSPINDIEESKYSIEGIMQALKR
;
A
#
# COMPACT_ATOMS: atom_id res chain seq x y z
N MET A 1 -28.71 -18.18 17.15
CA MET A 1 -27.64 -18.17 16.13
C MET A 1 -27.65 -16.78 15.50
N PRO A 2 -26.51 -16.08 15.35
CA PRO A 2 -26.51 -14.89 14.52
C PRO A 2 -26.85 -15.34 13.09
N ASP A 3 -27.80 -14.65 12.48
CA ASP A 3 -28.33 -15.03 11.17
C ASP A 3 -27.17 -15.08 10.16
N GLY A 4 -26.99 -16.20 9.46
CA GLY A 4 -25.87 -16.42 8.53
C GLY A 4 -26.03 -15.67 7.20
N VAL A 5 -27.24 -15.15 6.97
CA VAL A 5 -27.68 -14.43 5.77
C VAL A 5 -26.77 -13.25 5.36
N PRO A 6 -26.24 -12.41 6.27
CA PRO A 6 -25.36 -11.30 5.92
C PRO A 6 -24.00 -11.74 5.34
N PHE A 7 -23.62 -13.02 5.48
CA PHE A 7 -22.37 -13.55 4.92
C PHE A 7 -22.54 -14.10 3.51
N LEU A 8 -23.77 -14.22 3.00
CA LEU A 8 -24.04 -14.64 1.63
C LEU A 8 -23.65 -13.53 0.64
N TRP A 9 -22.73 -13.85 -0.27
CA TRP A 9 -22.20 -12.88 -1.23
C TRP A 9 -23.27 -12.24 -2.12
N SER A 10 -24.33 -12.99 -2.46
CA SER A 10 -25.47 -12.48 -3.24
C SER A 10 -26.25 -11.35 -2.56
N HIS A 11 -26.24 -11.31 -1.23
CA HIS A 11 -26.93 -10.31 -0.41
C HIS A 11 -26.02 -9.15 0.01
N ARG A 12 -24.70 -9.27 -0.18
CA ARG A 12 -23.72 -8.22 0.17
C ARG A 12 -23.52 -7.22 -0.97
N LYS A 13 -24.42 -6.23 -1.04
CA LYS A 13 -24.29 -5.09 -1.97
C LYS A 13 -24.45 -3.75 -1.25
N ILE A 14 -23.39 -2.93 -1.32
CA ILE A 14 -23.48 -1.52 -0.90
C ILE A 14 -24.27 -0.73 -1.95
N LYS A 15 -25.52 -0.41 -1.62
CA LYS A 15 -26.41 0.47 -2.39
C LYS A 15 -25.88 1.91 -2.42
N ASP A 16 -26.23 2.67 -3.45
CA ASP A 16 -25.64 4.00 -3.68
C ASP A 16 -25.96 5.02 -2.56
N PHE A 17 -27.14 4.96 -1.97
CA PHE A 17 -27.45 5.83 -0.82
C PHE A 17 -26.60 5.52 0.41
N HIS A 18 -26.31 4.24 0.69
CA HIS A 18 -25.37 3.86 1.75
C HIS A 18 -23.96 4.39 1.47
N ARG A 19 -23.53 4.40 0.19
CA ARG A 19 -22.21 4.92 -0.19
C ARG A 19 -22.04 6.37 0.21
N ASN A 20 -23.01 7.22 -0.14
CA ASN A 20 -22.97 8.64 0.21
C ASN A 20 -22.89 8.85 1.73
N GLU A 21 -23.66 8.09 2.50
CA GLU A 21 -23.67 8.20 3.96
C GLU A 21 -22.35 7.72 4.59
N ILE A 22 -21.79 6.61 4.09
CA ILE A 22 -20.48 6.10 4.50
C ILE A 22 -19.40 7.16 4.27
N MET A 23 -19.41 7.82 3.10
CA MET A 23 -18.41 8.84 2.77
C MET A 23 -18.54 10.08 3.66
N SER A 24 -19.77 10.54 3.93
CA SER A 24 -20.01 11.67 4.84
C SER A 24 -19.55 11.37 6.26
N MET A 25 -19.85 10.17 6.78
CA MET A 25 -19.40 9.76 8.12
C MET A 25 -17.88 9.56 8.20
N GLU A 26 -17.26 9.01 7.15
CA GLU A 26 -15.79 8.87 7.09
C GLU A 26 -15.11 10.24 7.05
N ALA A 27 -15.64 11.20 6.29
CA ALA A 27 -15.13 12.56 6.23
C ALA A 27 -15.22 13.28 7.59
N ALA A 28 -16.24 12.96 8.40
CA ALA A 28 -16.38 13.42 9.78
C ALA A 28 -15.48 12.67 10.79
N GLY A 29 -14.66 11.72 10.34
CA GLY A 29 -13.73 10.98 11.20
C GLY A 29 -14.35 9.82 11.97
N ILE A 30 -15.59 9.42 11.66
CA ILE A 30 -16.28 8.34 12.38
C ILE A 30 -15.61 6.99 12.07
N ARG A 31 -15.42 6.17 13.11
CA ARG A 31 -14.80 4.85 12.98
C ARG A 31 -15.68 3.90 12.17
N LYS A 32 -15.06 3.05 11.34
CA LYS A 32 -15.75 2.19 10.36
C LYS A 32 -16.77 1.23 10.98
N HIS A 33 -16.49 0.70 12.17
CA HIS A 33 -17.43 -0.15 12.89
C HIS A 33 -18.65 0.64 13.38
N VAL A 34 -18.48 1.90 13.81
CA VAL A 34 -19.58 2.77 14.20
C VAL A 34 -20.45 3.11 12.99
N ILE A 35 -19.83 3.38 11.82
CA ILE A 35 -20.54 3.58 10.55
C ILE A 35 -21.45 2.38 10.24
N ARG A 36 -20.92 1.15 10.41
CA ARG A 36 -21.72 -0.07 10.24
C ARG A 36 -22.91 -0.09 11.19
N ASP A 37 -22.67 0.18 12.47
CA ASP A 37 -23.71 0.11 13.50
C ASP A 37 -24.81 1.14 13.23
N VAL A 38 -24.45 2.35 12.81
CA VAL A 38 -25.40 3.40 12.39
C VAL A 38 -26.27 2.93 11.22
N LEU A 39 -25.67 2.34 10.18
CA LEU A 39 -26.41 1.83 9.02
C LEU A 39 -27.39 0.73 9.44
N GLN A 40 -26.95 -0.17 10.33
CA GLN A 40 -27.82 -1.24 10.86
C GLN A 40 -28.98 -0.69 11.68
N CYS A 41 -28.74 0.28 12.55
CA CYS A 41 -29.77 0.94 13.32
C CYS A 41 -30.79 1.66 12.44
N ARG A 42 -30.34 2.33 11.36
CA ARG A 42 -31.22 3.11 10.46
C ARG A 42 -32.06 2.24 9.54
N TYR A 43 -31.50 1.14 9.04
CA TYR A 43 -32.10 0.37 7.94
C TYR A 43 -32.56 -1.04 8.34
N GLY A 44 -32.55 -1.34 9.64
CA GLY A 44 -33.30 -2.45 10.22
C GLY A 44 -32.54 -3.75 10.36
N GLY A 45 -31.26 -3.68 10.76
CA GLY A 45 -30.49 -4.85 11.20
C GLY A 45 -29.56 -5.47 10.15
N TYR A 46 -28.86 -6.53 10.56
CA TYR A 46 -27.84 -7.19 9.74
C TYR A 46 -28.41 -7.85 8.47
N ASP A 47 -29.59 -8.47 8.61
CA ASP A 47 -30.36 -9.17 7.59
C ASP A 47 -30.86 -8.22 6.48
N LYS A 48 -31.21 -6.98 6.83
CA LYS A 48 -31.77 -6.00 5.88
C LYS A 48 -30.72 -5.14 5.18
N VAL A 49 -29.63 -4.83 5.88
CA VAL A 49 -28.57 -3.96 5.34
C VAL A 49 -27.59 -4.74 4.47
N GLY A 50 -27.23 -5.97 4.88
CA GLY A 50 -26.30 -6.81 4.12
C GLY A 50 -24.89 -6.22 3.98
N ILE A 51 -24.47 -5.34 4.89
CA ILE A 51 -23.13 -4.72 4.89
C ILE A 51 -22.38 -5.18 6.13
N VAL A 52 -21.20 -5.78 5.93
CA VAL A 52 -20.28 -6.09 7.02
C VAL A 52 -19.16 -5.05 7.10
N THR A 53 -18.45 -5.01 8.22
CA THR A 53 -17.35 -4.07 8.44
C THR A 53 -16.33 -4.09 7.30
N LYS A 54 -15.99 -5.27 6.78
CA LYS A 54 -15.05 -5.44 5.67
C LYS A 54 -15.50 -4.75 4.38
N ASP A 55 -16.80 -4.68 4.11
CA ASP A 55 -17.33 -3.98 2.94
C ASP A 55 -17.06 -2.48 3.02
N ILE A 56 -17.27 -1.89 4.20
CA ILE A 56 -16.99 -0.46 4.44
C ILE A 56 -15.49 -0.19 4.30
N TYR A 57 -14.63 -1.02 4.90
CA TYR A 57 -13.18 -0.88 4.75
C TYR A 57 -12.76 -0.97 3.28
N ASN A 58 -13.23 -1.98 2.55
CA ASN A 58 -12.88 -2.17 1.15
C ASN A 58 -13.38 -1.00 0.29
N TYR A 59 -14.59 -0.50 0.54
CA TYR A 59 -15.17 0.63 -0.16
C TYR A 59 -14.39 1.93 0.11
N CYS A 60 -14.17 2.29 1.37
CA CYS A 60 -13.38 3.46 1.76
C CYS A 60 -11.95 3.39 1.21
N SER A 61 -11.29 2.23 1.30
CA SER A 61 -9.94 2.04 0.75
C SER A 61 -9.91 2.11 -0.77
N LYS A 62 -10.95 1.61 -1.47
CA LYS A 62 -11.06 1.76 -2.93
C LYS A 62 -11.27 3.23 -3.31
N ASN A 63 -12.12 3.96 -2.58
CA ASN A 63 -12.36 5.38 -2.84
C ASN A 63 -11.11 6.23 -2.57
N LYS A 64 -10.41 5.98 -1.46
CA LYS A 64 -9.13 6.63 -1.17
C LYS A 64 -8.12 6.39 -2.28
N ARG A 65 -7.96 5.13 -2.72
CA ARG A 65 -7.07 4.80 -3.84
C ARG A 65 -7.50 5.43 -5.15
N SER A 66 -8.79 5.53 -5.46
CA SER A 66 -9.23 6.23 -6.68
C SER A 66 -8.99 7.74 -6.62
N ARG A 67 -8.94 8.33 -5.43
CA ARG A 67 -8.52 9.74 -5.25
C ARG A 67 -7.01 9.93 -5.33
N ILE A 68 -6.24 8.84 -5.17
CA ILE A 68 -4.78 8.79 -5.26
C ILE A 68 -4.40 7.97 -6.51
N ALA A 69 -5.25 7.95 -7.55
CA ALA A 69 -5.08 7.06 -8.70
C ALA A 69 -3.77 7.32 -9.46
N GLU A 70 -3.23 8.53 -9.38
CA GLU A 70 -1.93 8.88 -9.95
C GLU A 70 -0.76 8.44 -9.07
N GLY A 71 -0.99 7.98 -7.83
CA GLY A 71 0.04 7.43 -6.95
C GLY A 71 1.19 8.39 -6.61
N ASP A 72 1.14 9.62 -7.12
CA ASP A 72 2.29 10.49 -7.15
C ASP A 72 2.45 11.16 -5.79
N ALA A 73 3.66 11.08 -5.23
CA ALA A 73 4.09 11.90 -4.09
C ALA A 73 3.72 13.37 -4.32
N ARG A 74 3.74 13.84 -5.58
CA ARG A 74 3.28 15.16 -6.02
C ARG A 74 1.83 15.48 -5.66
N THR A 75 0.92 14.51 -5.72
CA THR A 75 -0.48 14.71 -5.30
C THR A 75 -0.56 14.98 -3.79
N ILE A 76 0.21 14.22 -3.01
CA ILE A 76 0.30 14.44 -1.56
C ILE A 76 0.96 15.79 -1.26
N LEU A 77 2.06 16.14 -1.94
CA LEU A 77 2.69 17.46 -1.83
C LEU A 77 1.70 18.59 -2.11
N GLY A 78 0.89 18.46 -3.17
CA GLY A 78 -0.16 19.43 -3.50
C GLY A 78 -1.24 19.57 -2.43
N LEU A 79 -1.67 18.45 -1.81
CA LEU A 79 -2.61 18.47 -0.69
C LEU A 79 -2.02 19.14 0.55
N MET A 80 -0.76 18.84 0.88
CA MET A 80 -0.07 19.42 2.02
C MET A 80 0.17 20.92 1.82
N LEU A 81 0.54 21.36 0.61
CA LEU A 81 0.62 22.78 0.25
C LEU A 81 -0.73 23.49 0.40
N LYS A 82 -1.81 22.88 -0.09
CA LYS A 82 -3.16 23.43 0.06
C LYS A 82 -3.55 23.55 1.54
N ARG A 83 -3.18 22.55 2.37
CA ARG A 83 -3.46 22.58 3.80
C ARG A 83 -2.67 23.67 4.51
N LYS A 84 -1.38 23.82 4.22
CA LYS A 84 -0.52 24.91 4.72
C LYS A 84 -1.11 26.29 4.41
N ASN A 85 -1.68 26.47 3.21
CA ASN A 85 -2.31 27.74 2.84
C ASN A 85 -3.65 27.98 3.54
N SER A 86 -4.33 26.94 4.01
CA SER A 86 -5.69 27.05 4.58
C SER A 86 -5.72 26.98 6.11
N ASP A 87 -4.66 26.47 6.73
CA ASP A 87 -4.58 26.16 8.16
C ASP A 87 -3.30 26.78 8.74
N PRO A 88 -3.39 27.94 9.43
CA PRO A 88 -2.24 28.66 9.97
C PRO A 88 -1.39 27.85 10.96
N ASP A 89 -2.00 26.86 11.62
CA ASP A 89 -1.33 25.99 12.59
C ASP A 89 -0.65 24.78 11.91
N PHE A 90 -0.85 24.59 10.60
CA PHE A 90 -0.30 23.48 9.84
C PHE A 90 1.10 23.80 9.27
N TYR A 91 2.14 23.28 9.92
CA TYR A 91 3.51 23.37 9.43
C TYR A 91 3.85 22.21 8.47
N PHE A 92 4.36 22.57 7.28
CA PHE A 92 4.84 21.64 6.27
C PHE A 92 5.98 22.27 5.46
N ASP A 93 7.08 21.53 5.31
CA ASP A 93 8.22 21.91 4.47
C ASP A 93 8.76 20.65 3.78
N TYR A 94 9.24 20.79 2.55
CA TYR A 94 9.79 19.69 1.77
C TYR A 94 10.83 20.21 0.78
N LYS A 95 11.81 19.37 0.49
CA LYS A 95 12.72 19.55 -0.64
C LYS A 95 12.47 18.43 -1.62
N VAL A 96 12.35 18.77 -2.89
CA VAL A 96 12.39 17.79 -3.98
C VAL A 96 13.80 17.88 -4.53
N ASP A 97 14.51 16.76 -4.53
CA ASP A 97 15.77 16.68 -5.26
C ASP A 97 15.49 16.84 -6.77
N ASP A 98 16.44 17.39 -7.52
CA ASP A 98 16.27 17.62 -8.97
C ASP A 98 15.77 16.36 -9.69
N ASP A 99 15.01 16.56 -10.78
CA ASP A 99 14.29 15.57 -11.60
C ASP A 99 15.13 14.41 -12.19
N ASN A 100 16.39 14.26 -11.78
CA ASN A 100 17.33 13.22 -12.24
C ASN A 100 17.39 11.98 -11.33
N LEU A 101 16.63 11.94 -10.23
CA LEU A 101 16.62 10.73 -9.40
C LEU A 101 15.85 9.58 -10.07
N PRO A 102 16.37 8.34 -10.03
CA PRO A 102 15.68 7.16 -10.53
C PRO A 102 14.24 7.04 -10.02
N HIS A 103 13.27 7.18 -10.92
CA HIS A 103 11.86 7.10 -10.60
C HIS A 103 11.39 5.64 -10.62
N GLN A 104 10.71 5.23 -9.56
CA GLN A 104 10.09 3.92 -9.49
C GLN A 104 8.78 3.91 -10.28
N THR A 105 8.64 3.00 -11.24
CA THR A 105 7.46 2.94 -12.14
C THR A 105 6.40 1.93 -11.72
N ASP A 106 6.68 1.12 -10.69
CA ASP A 106 5.71 0.22 -10.07
C ASP A 106 5.45 0.54 -8.60
N GLY A 107 4.39 -0.02 -8.01
CA GLY A 107 4.06 0.20 -6.61
C GLY A 107 4.68 -0.79 -5.62
N THR A 108 5.57 -1.69 -6.05
CA THR A 108 5.92 -2.89 -5.26
C THR A 108 7.37 -2.93 -4.80
N PHE A 109 8.29 -2.27 -5.50
CA PHE A 109 9.73 -2.33 -5.19
C PHE A 109 10.29 -1.10 -4.47
N CYS A 110 9.45 -0.32 -3.77
CA CYS A 110 9.90 0.91 -3.11
C CYS A 110 10.98 0.64 -2.06
N GLY A 111 10.87 -0.47 -1.33
CA GLY A 111 11.92 -0.91 -0.41
C GLY A 111 13.25 -1.20 -1.11
N LEU A 112 13.24 -1.74 -2.33
CA LEU A 112 14.47 -2.03 -3.07
C LEU A 112 15.10 -0.77 -3.66
N PHE A 113 14.30 0.20 -4.10
CA PHE A 113 14.80 1.52 -4.47
C PHE A 113 15.50 2.16 -3.27
N VAL A 114 14.87 2.17 -2.09
CA VAL A 114 15.48 2.72 -0.85
C VAL A 114 16.81 2.03 -0.54
N LEU A 115 16.88 0.70 -0.60
CA LEU A 115 18.13 -0.02 -0.40
C LEU A 115 19.19 0.36 -1.44
N LYS A 116 18.79 0.53 -2.71
CA LYS A 116 19.72 0.92 -3.77
C LYS A 116 20.21 2.36 -3.63
N TYR A 117 19.34 3.27 -3.17
CA TYR A 117 19.73 4.61 -2.78
C TYR A 117 20.77 4.56 -1.65
N MET A 118 20.51 3.79 -0.59
CA MET A 118 21.46 3.65 0.53
C MET A 118 22.80 3.06 0.09
N GLU A 119 22.79 2.05 -0.78
CA GLU A 119 24.00 1.42 -1.32
C GLU A 119 24.85 2.40 -2.16
N LEU A 120 24.20 3.28 -2.93
CA LEU A 120 24.85 4.17 -3.88
C LEU A 120 25.03 5.60 -3.36
N TRP A 121 24.68 5.88 -2.12
CA TRP A 121 24.79 7.22 -1.52
C TRP A 121 26.18 7.44 -0.92
N ASP A 122 26.88 8.49 -1.37
CA ASP A 122 28.21 8.85 -0.83
C ASP A 122 28.16 9.81 0.37
N GLY A 123 26.97 10.19 0.83
CA GLY A 123 26.76 11.21 1.85
C GLY A 123 26.27 12.54 1.29
N THR A 124 26.46 12.80 0.00
CA THR A 124 26.08 14.05 -0.67
C THR A 124 25.23 13.85 -1.91
N ARG A 125 25.46 12.79 -2.68
CA ARG A 125 24.72 12.44 -3.89
C ARG A 125 24.76 10.93 -4.16
N LEU A 126 24.00 10.51 -5.16
CA LEU A 126 24.19 9.20 -5.77
C LEU A 126 25.51 9.15 -6.53
N VAL A 127 26.30 8.11 -6.27
CA VAL A 127 27.58 7.85 -6.96
C VAL A 127 27.35 7.51 -8.43
N ARG A 128 26.20 6.93 -8.76
CA ARG A 128 25.74 6.64 -10.13
C ARG A 128 24.22 6.49 -10.18
N ASP A 129 23.66 6.73 -11.35
CA ASP A 129 22.24 6.48 -11.62
C ASP A 129 21.97 4.97 -11.78
N PHE A 130 20.72 4.59 -11.58
CA PHE A 130 20.25 3.23 -11.79
C PHE A 130 18.83 3.24 -12.36
N THR A 131 18.40 2.14 -12.99
CA THR A 131 17.06 2.01 -13.57
C THR A 131 16.24 0.97 -12.82
N GLN A 132 14.95 0.94 -13.10
CA GLN A 132 14.03 -0.10 -12.63
C GLN A 132 14.55 -1.52 -12.94
N ASP A 133 15.13 -1.75 -14.13
CA ASP A 133 15.70 -3.06 -14.51
C ASP A 133 16.87 -3.46 -13.61
N VAL A 134 17.70 -2.50 -13.22
CA VAL A 134 18.79 -2.73 -12.25
C VAL A 134 18.21 -3.12 -10.89
N VAL A 135 17.10 -2.51 -10.47
CA VAL A 135 16.40 -2.88 -9.23
C VAL A 135 15.79 -4.28 -9.30
N HIS A 136 15.27 -4.68 -10.47
CA HIS A 136 14.79 -6.04 -10.69
C HIS A 136 15.91 -7.08 -10.58
N ILE A 137 17.07 -6.81 -11.16
CA ILE A 137 18.25 -7.68 -11.03
C ILE A 137 18.71 -7.71 -9.58
N PHE A 138 18.77 -6.54 -8.92
CA PHE A 138 19.14 -6.42 -7.51
C PHE A 138 18.24 -7.25 -6.59
N ARG A 139 16.92 -7.32 -6.87
CA ARG A 139 16.00 -8.19 -6.13
C ARG A 139 16.45 -9.65 -6.16
N MET A 140 16.84 -10.13 -7.33
CA MET A 140 17.24 -11.53 -7.52
C MET A 140 18.61 -11.80 -6.90
N SER A 141 19.56 -10.87 -7.04
CA SER A 141 20.87 -11.00 -6.40
C SER A 141 20.77 -10.96 -4.87
N MET A 142 19.93 -10.09 -4.32
CA MET A 142 19.75 -9.96 -2.86
C MET A 142 19.27 -11.27 -2.23
N ILE A 143 18.38 -12.01 -2.89
CA ILE A 143 17.94 -13.33 -2.41
C ILE A 143 19.13 -14.30 -2.37
N ALA A 144 19.96 -14.33 -3.41
CA ALA A 144 21.15 -15.18 -3.43
C ALA A 144 22.15 -14.76 -2.34
N ASP A 145 22.42 -13.46 -2.20
CA ASP A 145 23.36 -12.91 -1.21
C ASP A 145 22.92 -13.23 0.23
N ILE A 146 21.61 -13.20 0.50
CA ILE A 146 21.06 -13.56 1.82
C ILE A 146 21.19 -15.08 2.06
N ILE A 147 20.83 -15.90 1.08
CA ILE A 147 20.83 -17.37 1.24
C ILE A 147 22.25 -17.89 1.39
N PHE A 148 23.16 -17.46 0.51
CA PHE A 148 24.56 -17.88 0.53
C PHE A 148 25.44 -17.02 1.45
N SER A 149 24.82 -16.16 2.26
CA SER A 149 25.54 -15.37 3.23
C SER A 149 26.29 -16.28 4.21
N PRO A 150 27.56 -15.99 4.53
CA PRO A 150 28.31 -16.77 5.51
C PRO A 150 27.70 -16.68 6.93
N ILE A 151 26.87 -15.66 7.19
CA ILE A 151 26.14 -15.49 8.46
C ILE A 151 24.76 -16.15 8.45
N ASN A 152 24.33 -16.74 7.34
CA ASN A 152 23.10 -17.51 7.30
C ASN A 152 23.38 -18.94 7.75
N ASP A 153 22.98 -19.28 8.98
CA ASP A 153 23.19 -20.60 9.59
C ASP A 153 22.24 -21.69 9.04
N ILE A 154 21.27 -21.31 8.21
CA ILE A 154 20.32 -22.26 7.62
C ILE A 154 20.94 -22.91 6.39
N GLU A 155 21.48 -24.11 6.55
CA GLU A 155 22.14 -24.88 5.48
C GLU A 155 21.16 -25.57 4.51
N GLU A 156 19.96 -25.95 4.98
CA GLU A 156 18.95 -26.66 4.16
C GLU A 156 18.55 -25.86 2.91
N SER A 157 18.44 -24.54 3.05
CA SER A 157 18.09 -23.64 1.94
C SER A 157 19.20 -23.54 0.90
N LYS A 158 20.48 -23.57 1.32
CA LYS A 158 21.65 -23.57 0.44
C LYS A 158 21.68 -24.84 -0.41
N TYR A 159 21.61 -26.01 0.24
CA TYR A 159 21.63 -27.30 -0.45
C TYR A 159 20.44 -27.49 -1.40
N SER A 160 19.24 -27.05 -1.00
CA SER A 160 18.06 -27.14 -1.86
C SER A 160 18.24 -26.38 -3.17
N ILE A 161 18.80 -25.17 -3.12
CA ILE A 161 19.03 -24.35 -4.32
C ILE A 161 20.17 -24.90 -5.17
N GLU A 162 21.26 -25.36 -4.56
CA GLU A 162 22.34 -26.01 -5.29
C GLU A 162 21.86 -27.25 -6.05
N GLY A 163 20.98 -28.05 -5.43
CA GLY A 163 20.35 -29.20 -6.08
C GLY A 163 19.49 -28.81 -7.29
N ILE A 164 18.68 -27.76 -7.17
CA ILE A 164 17.88 -27.21 -8.29
C ILE A 164 18.80 -26.70 -9.40
N MET A 165 19.87 -25.96 -9.07
CA MET A 165 20.83 -25.44 -10.05
C MET A 165 21.58 -26.54 -10.79
N GLN A 166 21.91 -27.65 -10.13
CA GLN A 166 22.52 -28.82 -10.78
C GLN A 166 21.54 -29.55 -11.69
N ALA A 167 20.26 -29.61 -11.32
CA ALA A 167 19.21 -30.23 -12.13
C ALA A 167 18.89 -29.43 -13.41
N LEU A 168 18.97 -28.09 -13.36
CA LEU A 168 18.74 -27.21 -14.52
C LEU A 168 19.92 -27.14 -15.50
N LYS A 169 21.10 -27.67 -15.13
CA LYS A 169 22.28 -27.76 -16.00
C LYS A 169 22.34 -29.05 -16.85
N ARG A 170 21.29 -29.88 -16.80
CA ARG A 170 21.11 -31.07 -17.64
C ARG A 170 20.14 -30.78 -18.77
#